data_AF-X1H019-F1
#
_entry.id   AF-X1H019-F1
#
_cell.length_a   1.000
_cell.length_b   1.000
_cell.length_c   1.000
_cell.angle_alpha   90.00
_cell.angle_beta   90.00
_cell.angle_gamma   90.00
#
_symmetry.space_group_name_H-M   'P 1'
#
loop_
_entity.id
_entity.type
_entity.pdbx_description
1 polymer ?
#
loop_
_entity_poly.entity_id
_entity_poly.type
_entity_poly.pdbx_seq_one_letter_code
_entity_poly.pdbx_strand_id
1 'polypeptide(L)' 'MPAVSKKQQQFMGAELARKRAGKKTKTKMTEQQLKEFAGTKRKNLPTSKDISNYVKRHGKK' A
#
# COMPACT_ATOMS: atom_id res chain seq x y z
N MET A 1 3.15 -7.63 -1.51
CA MET A 1 2.12 -6.94 -2.32
C MET A 1 2.60 -5.53 -2.59
N PRO A 2 2.61 -5.02 -3.83
CA PRO A 2 2.81 -3.60 -4.09
C PRO A 2 1.65 -2.76 -3.53
N ALA A 3 1.86 -1.47 -3.27
CA ALA A 3 0.77 -0.57 -2.86
C ALA A 3 -0.33 -0.62 -3.94
N VAL A 4 -1.53 -1.08 -3.59
CA VAL A 4 -2.62 -1.35 -4.55
C VAL A 4 -3.26 -0.04 -5.08
N SER A 5 -2.95 1.10 -4.46
CA SER A 5 -3.46 2.42 -4.81
C SER A 5 -2.49 3.55 -4.48
N LYS A 6 -2.65 4.71 -5.15
CA LYS A 6 -1.88 5.95 -4.86
C LYS A 6 -2.06 6.40 -3.41
N LYS A 7 -3.27 6.27 -2.87
CA LYS A 7 -3.58 6.61 -1.47
C LYS A 7 -2.81 5.73 -0.50
N GLN A 8 -2.73 4.43 -0.76
CA GLN A 8 -1.93 3.52 0.07
C GLN A 8 -0.44 3.83 -0.03
N GLN A 9 0.09 4.10 -1.23
CA GLN A 9 1.49 4.51 -1.39
C GLN A 9 1.82 5.76 -0.56
N GLN A 10 0.98 6.79 -0.64
CA GLN A 10 1.13 8.02 0.15
C GLN A 10 1.02 7.76 1.66
N PHE A 11 0.05 6.94 2.07
CA PHE A 11 -0.12 6.54 3.46
C PHE A 11 1.13 5.82 4.00
N MET A 12 1.69 4.88 3.23
CA MET A 12 2.91 4.16 3.61
C MET A 12 4.13 5.08 3.66
N GLY A 13 4.21 6.08 2.77
CA GLY A 13 5.23 7.12 2.84
C GLY A 13 5.12 7.98 4.11
N ALA A 14 3.89 8.33 4.52
CA ALA A 14 3.66 9.05 5.78
C ALA A 14 4.00 8.22 7.02
N GLU A 15 3.71 6.91 6.99
CA GLU A 15 4.08 5.96 8.04
C GLU A 15 5.60 5.79 8.13
N LEU A 16 6.30 5.75 6.98
CA LEU A 16 7.77 5.74 6.94
C LEU A 16 8.35 6.97 7.65
N ALA A 17 7.83 8.16 7.34
CA ALA A 17 8.27 9.39 7.99
C ALA A 17 8.01 9.39 9.50
N ARG A 18 6.86 8.86 9.94
CA ARG A 18 6.57 8.67 11.38
C ARG A 18 7.57 7.74 12.05
N LYS A 19 7.87 6.59 11.42
CA LYS A 19 8.82 5.61 11.95
C LYS A 19 10.21 6.23 12.11
N ARG A 20 10.67 6.99 11.12
CA ARG A 20 11.94 7.73 11.17
C ARG A 20 11.99 8.82 12.23
N ALA A 21 10.84 9.42 12.55
CA ALA A 21 10.70 10.34 13.67
C ALA A 21 10.62 9.63 15.04
N GLY A 22 10.85 8.31 15.11
CA GLY A 22 10.76 7.52 16.34
C GLY A 22 9.32 7.28 16.84
N LYS A 23 8.31 7.64 16.05
CA LYS A 23 6.90 7.49 16.44
C LYS A 23 6.37 6.12 16.08
N LYS A 24 5.40 5.65 16.87
CA LYS A 24 4.67 4.42 16.55
C LYS A 24 3.90 4.59 15.24
N THR A 25 4.04 3.60 14.37
CA THR A 25 3.29 3.45 13.13
C THR A 25 1.93 2.82 13.42
N LYS A 26 0.90 3.18 12.65
CA LYS A 26 -0.40 2.49 12.66
C LYS A 26 -0.30 1.12 11.99
N THR A 27 0.67 0.98 11.10
CA THR A 27 1.03 -0.28 10.48
C THR A 27 2.01 -1.05 11.36
N LYS A 28 1.91 -2.39 11.39
CA LYS A 28 2.89 -3.27 12.03
C LYS A 28 4.11 -3.56 11.12
N MET A 29 4.34 -2.73 10.10
CA MET A 29 5.39 -2.92 9.10
C MET A 29 6.74 -2.40 9.59
N THR A 30 7.81 -2.99 9.06
CA THR A 30 9.18 -2.53 9.30
C THR A 30 9.50 -1.28 8.48
N GLU A 31 10.56 -0.54 8.83
CA GLU A 31 10.98 0.64 8.05
C GLU A 31 11.29 0.28 6.59
N GLN A 32 11.95 -0.87 6.37
CA GLN A 32 12.30 -1.35 5.05
C GLN A 32 11.07 -1.66 4.20
N GLN A 33 10.04 -2.30 4.79
CA GLN A 33 8.77 -2.54 4.11
C GLN A 33 8.07 -1.23 3.75
N LEU A 34 8.02 -0.27 4.68
CA LEU A 34 7.42 1.05 4.44
C LEU A 34 8.14 1.81 3.32
N LYS A 35 9.47 1.73 3.26
CA LYS A 35 10.30 2.31 2.19
C LYS A 35 10.01 1.66 0.83
N GLU A 36 9.90 0.34 0.80
CA GLU A 36 9.56 -0.40 -0.41
C GLU A 36 8.18 0.01 -0.92
N PHE A 37 7.15 -0.02 -0.06
CA PHE A 37 5.80 0.39 -0.42
C PHE A 37 5.69 1.86 -0.88
N ALA A 38 6.42 2.77 -0.25
CA ALA A 38 6.46 4.17 -0.65
C ALA A 38 7.17 4.38 -1.99
N GLY A 39 8.22 3.59 -2.26
CA GLY A 39 9.07 3.68 -3.45
C GLY A 39 8.58 2.87 -4.67
N THR A 40 7.60 1.98 -4.50
CA THR A 40 7.08 1.14 -5.60
C THR A 40 6.58 2.00 -6.76
N LYS A 41 7.23 1.86 -7.93
CA LYS A 41 6.78 2.47 -9.19
C LYS A 41 5.58 1.70 -9.74
N ARG A 42 4.53 2.42 -10.11
CA ARG A 42 3.15 1.95 -10.40
C ARG A 42 2.99 1.16 -11.70
N LYS A 43 4.02 0.47 -12.20
CA LYS A 43 3.89 -0.34 -13.43
C LYS A 43 3.02 -1.56 -13.08
N ASN A 44 1.83 -1.64 -13.68
CA ASN A 44 0.84 -2.72 -13.54
C ASN A 44 0.01 -2.73 -12.23
N LEU A 45 -0.37 -1.56 -11.69
CA LEU A 45 -1.41 -1.54 -10.66
C LEU A 45 -2.78 -1.85 -11.30
N PRO A 46 -3.54 -2.82 -10.77
CA PRO A 46 -4.92 -3.02 -11.20
C PRO A 46 -5.71 -1.74 -10.92
N THR A 47 -6.42 -1.24 -11.93
CA THR A 47 -7.27 -0.06 -11.77
C THR A 47 -8.39 -0.36 -10.78
N SER A 48 -9.05 0.67 -10.24
CA SER A 48 -10.22 0.49 -9.38
C SER A 48 -11.29 -0.40 -10.04
N LYS A 49 -11.35 -0.38 -11.38
CA LYS A 49 -12.23 -1.20 -12.21
C LYS A 49 -11.80 -2.68 -12.19
N ASP A 50 -10.50 -2.95 -12.26
CA ASP A 50 -9.94 -4.31 -12.19
C ASP A 50 -10.15 -4.95 -10.82
N ILE A 51 -9.94 -4.18 -9.74
CA ILE A 51 -10.18 -4.63 -8.36
C ILE A 51 -11.67 -4.92 -8.15
N SER A 52 -12.56 -4.02 -8.59
CA SER A 52 -14.01 -4.24 -8.51
C SER A 52 -14.45 -5.48 -9.29
N ASN A 53 -13.86 -5.73 -10.46
CA ASN A 53 -14.16 -6.91 -11.28
C ASN A 53 -13.60 -8.21 -10.69
N TYR A 54 -12.48 -8.17 -9.97
CA TYR A 54 -11.92 -9.33 -9.28
C TYR A 54 -12.79 -9.72 -8.07
N VAL A 55 -13.18 -8.75 -7.25
CA VAL A 55 -14.07 -8.98 -6.09
C VAL A 55 -15.45 -9.47 -6.56
N LYS A 56 -15.98 -8.93 -7.66
CA LYS A 56 -17.27 -9.40 -8.22
C LYS A 56 -17.20 -10.82 -8.80
N ARG A 57 -16.04 -11.24 -9.31
CA ARG A 57 -15.81 -12.58 -9.89
C ARG A 57 -15.42 -13.66 -8.87
N HIS A 58 -14.71 -13.29 -7.81
CA HIS A 58 -14.14 -14.24 -6.84
C HIS A 58 -14.66 -14.05 -5.41
N GLY A 59 -15.47 -13.03 -5.14
CA GLY A 59 -16.08 -12.74 -3.83
C GLY A 59 -17.39 -13.48 -3.56
N LYS A 60 -17.51 -14.76 -3.96
CA LYS A 60 -18.54 -15.66 -3.43
C LYS A 60 -17.88 -16.76 -2.60
N LYS A 61 -17.85 -16.57 -1.29
CA LYS A 61 -18.61 -17.38 -0.31
C LYS A 61 -18.70 -16.60 0.99
#